data_AF-A0A8T3VLR2-F1
#
_entry.id   AF-A0A8T3VLR2-F1
#
_cell.length_a   1.000
_cell.length_b   1.000
_cell.length_c   1.000
_cell.angle_alpha   90.00
_cell.angle_beta   90.00
_cell.angle_gamma   90.00
#
_symmetry.space_group_name_H-M   'P 1'
#
loop_
_entity.id
_entity.type
_entity.pdbx_description
1 polymer ?
#
loop_
_entity_poly.entity_id
_entity_poly.type
_entity_poly.pdbx_seq_one_letter_code
_entity_poly.pdbx_strand_id
1 'polypeptide(L)' 'MIVNVKATNKNNGEVISYKLEGDSTAGFLCDGTHMQEVADNKIREVNNNLILQGSPLYTIKSGESAEIEAMTFDIEINAE' A
#
# COMPACT_ATOMS: atom_id res chain seq x y z
N MET A 1 -9.89 -5.54 -6.06
CA MET A 1 -9.72 -4.08 -5.91
C MET A 1 -8.31 -3.73 -6.34
N ILE A 2 -8.16 -2.73 -7.20
CA ILE A 2 -6.86 -2.18 -7.58
C ILE A 2 -6.76 -0.80 -6.91
N VAL A 3 -5.66 -0.55 -6.21
CA VAL A 3 -5.36 0.76 -5.64
C VAL A 3 -4.03 1.29 -6.13
N ASN A 4 -3.96 2.60 -6.30
CA ASN A 4 -2.71 3.33 -6.52
C ASN A 4 -2.14 3.73 -5.17
N VAL A 5 -0.90 3.34 -4.89
CA VAL A 5 -0.17 3.70 -3.67
C VAL A 5 0.95 4.67 -4.04
N LYS A 6 1.06 5.75 -3.27
CA LYS A 6 2.18 6.69 -3.32
C LYS A 6 2.70 6.91 -1.90
N ALA A 7 3.95 6.56 -1.67
CA ALA A 7 4.60 6.72 -0.38
C ALA A 7 5.78 7.69 -0.49
N THR A 8 5.84 8.68 0.40
CA THR A 8 6.92 9.67 0.47
C THR A 8 7.70 9.49 1.77
N ASN A 9 9.01 9.26 1.68
CA ASN A 9 9.86 9.07 2.84
C ASN A 9 10.08 10.41 3.56
N LYS A 10 9.79 10.44 4.86
CA LYS A 10 9.89 11.64 5.70
C LYS A 10 11.32 12.14 5.92
N ASN A 11 12.31 11.24 5.79
CA ASN A 11 13.70 11.54 6.14
C ASN A 11 14.53 12.03 4.94
N ASN A 12 14.23 11.56 3.73
CA ASN A 12 15.01 11.89 2.53
C ASN A 12 14.17 12.40 1.35
N GLY A 13 12.83 12.44 1.47
CA GLY A 13 11.91 12.91 0.44
C GLY A 13 11.73 11.95 -0.75
N GLU A 14 12.28 10.74 -0.67
CA GLU A 14 12.15 9.73 -1.73
C GLU A 14 10.69 9.30 -1.92
N VAL A 15 10.25 9.24 -3.18
CA VAL A 15 8.88 8.88 -3.54
C VAL A 15 8.85 7.51 -4.22
N ILE A 16 7.97 6.64 -3.73
CA ILE A 16 7.72 5.31 -4.26
C ILE A 16 6.25 5.25 -4.68
N SER A 17 5.98 4.84 -5.93
CA SER A 17 4.62 4.73 -6.45
C SER A 17 4.42 3.38 -7.14
N TYR A 18 3.32 2.69 -6.81
CA TYR A 18 3.00 1.37 -7.37
C TYR A 18 1.50 1.07 -7.29
N LYS A 19 1.04 0.09 -8.07
CA LYS A 19 -0.31 -0.45 -7.98
C LYS A 19 -0.33 -1.67 -7.06
N LEU A 20 -1.33 -1.74 -6.18
CA LEU A 20 -1.58 -2.88 -5.31
C LEU A 20 -2.93 -3.49 -5.67
N GLU A 21 -2.93 -4.78 -5.99
CA GLU A 21 -4.14 -5.53 -6.29
C GLU A 21 -4.48 -6.45 -5.12
N GLY A 22 -5.77 -6.55 -4.79
CA GLY A 22 -6.22 -7.48 -3.75
C GLY A 22 -7.68 -7.90 -3.83
N ASP A 23 -8.00 -8.98 -3.14
CA ASP A 23 -9.34 -9.56 -3.06
C ASP A 23 -10.00 -9.11 -1.75
N SER A 24 -11.19 -8.51 -1.84
CA SER A 24 -11.97 -8.04 -0.69
C SER A 24 -12.43 -9.17 0.26
N THR A 25 -12.38 -10.43 -0.18
CA THR A 25 -12.84 -11.61 0.59
C THR A 25 -11.71 -12.51 1.08
N ALA A 26 -10.53 -12.46 0.45
CA ALA A 26 -9.36 -13.27 0.81
C ALA A 26 -8.19 -12.45 1.39
N GLY A 27 -8.35 -11.12 1.46
CA GLY A 27 -7.25 -10.20 1.70
C GLY A 27 -6.51 -9.87 0.40
N PHE A 28 -5.52 -8.98 0.47
CA PHE A 28 -4.72 -8.62 -0.68
C PHE A 28 -3.84 -9.81 -1.09
N LEU A 29 -4.26 -10.50 -2.14
CA LEU A 29 -3.50 -11.55 -2.81
C LEU A 29 -3.03 -10.96 -4.14
N CYS A 30 -1.72 -10.76 -4.28
CA CYS A 30 -1.12 -10.45 -5.58
C CYS A 30 -1.15 -11.75 -6.39
N ASP A 31 -1.94 -11.79 -7.45
CA ASP A 31 -2.15 -13.02 -8.20
C ASP A 31 -0.92 -13.34 -9.05
N GLY A 32 -0.31 -14.50 -8.79
CA GLY A 32 0.87 -14.97 -9.52
C GLY A 32 2.18 -14.44 -8.96
N THR A 33 2.96 -15.39 -8.42
CA THR A 33 4.33 -15.27 -7.90
C THR A 33 4.45 -14.78 -6.47
N HIS A 34 5.45 -15.36 -5.81
CA HIS A 34 5.72 -15.25 -4.39
C HIS A 34 5.92 -13.79 -3.96
N MET A 35 6.28 -13.60 -2.69
CA MET A 35 7.25 -12.60 -2.26
C MET A 35 8.52 -12.61 -3.16
N GLN A 36 8.40 -12.34 -4.47
CA GLN A 36 9.48 -12.10 -5.40
C GLN A 36 10.00 -10.72 -5.02
N GLU A 37 10.84 -10.72 -3.98
CA GLU A 37 11.71 -9.62 -3.60
C GLU A 37 10.91 -8.38 -3.17
N VAL A 38 10.67 -8.08 -1.89
CA VAL A 38 11.70 -7.66 -0.91
C VAL A 38 12.95 -7.03 -1.55
N ALA A 39 12.84 -6.42 -2.75
CA ALA A 39 13.95 -5.77 -3.45
C ALA A 39 14.21 -4.36 -2.93
N ASP A 40 13.25 -3.78 -2.19
CA ASP A 40 13.49 -2.59 -1.38
C ASP A 40 12.80 -2.75 -0.02
N ASN A 41 13.57 -2.69 1.07
CA ASN A 41 13.05 -2.76 2.45
C ASN A 41 11.94 -1.72 2.70
N LYS A 42 11.94 -0.64 1.93
CA LYS A 42 10.99 0.47 1.95
C LYS A 42 9.59 0.05 1.50
N ILE A 43 9.46 -0.65 0.37
CA ILE A 43 8.16 -1.13 -0.13
C ILE A 43 7.56 -2.13 0.85
N ARG A 44 8.39 -2.95 1.49
CA ARG A 44 7.96 -3.88 2.54
C ARG A 44 7.39 -3.14 3.76
N GLU A 45 8.00 -2.03 4.18
CA GLU A 45 7.46 -1.21 5.26
C GLU A 45 6.10 -0.61 4.89
N VAL A 46 5.97 -0.02 3.69
CA VAL A 46 4.70 0.54 3.21
C VAL A 46 3.62 -0.54 3.17
N ASN A 47 3.88 -1.68 2.52
CA ASN A 47 2.92 -2.78 2.43
C ASN A 47 2.49 -3.33 3.80
N ASN A 48 3.43 -3.46 4.75
CA ASN A 48 3.08 -3.89 6.09
C ASN A 48 2.07 -2.94 6.75
N ASN A 49 2.23 -1.62 6.61
CA ASN A 49 1.25 -0.67 7.15
C ASN A 49 -0.11 -0.81 6.46
N LEU A 50 -0.12 -1.10 5.16
CA LEU A 50 -1.34 -1.23 4.36
C LEU A 50 -2.15 -2.49 4.64
N ILE A 51 -1.50 -3.62 4.91
CA ILE A 51 -2.15 -4.94 5.08
C ILE A 51 -2.44 -5.30 6.54
N LEU A 52 -2.20 -4.38 7.49
CA LEU A 52 -2.56 -4.58 8.89
C LEU A 52 -4.07 -4.48 9.08
N GLN A 53 -4.59 -5.30 9.99
CA GLN A 53 -6.00 -5.30 10.37
C GLN A 53 -6.36 -3.92 10.95
N GLY A 54 -7.32 -3.23 10.32
CA GLY A 54 -7.70 -1.85 10.67
C GLY A 54 -7.12 -0.77 9.75
N SER A 55 -6.32 -1.15 8.74
CA SER A 55 -5.88 -0.23 7.69
C SER A 55 -7.08 0.35 6.91
N PRO A 56 -7.08 1.66 6.59
CA PRO A 56 -8.07 2.29 5.71
C PRO A 56 -8.23 1.58 4.36
N LEU A 57 -7.21 0.86 3.91
CA LEU A 57 -7.22 0.10 2.67
C LEU A 57 -8.36 -0.94 2.63
N TYR A 58 -8.79 -1.49 3.77
CA TYR A 58 -9.91 -2.45 3.79
C TYR A 58 -11.28 -1.78 3.66
N THR A 59 -11.37 -0.47 3.90
CA THR A 59 -12.62 0.28 3.97
C THR A 59 -12.78 1.31 2.86
N ILE A 60 -11.71 1.60 2.12
CA ILE A 60 -11.71 2.55 1.00
C ILE A 60 -12.59 2.04 -0.14
N LYS A 61 -13.42 2.91 -0.71
CA LYS A 61 -14.29 2.58 -1.85
C LYS A 61 -13.71 3.16 -3.14
N SER A 62 -14.15 2.63 -4.28
CA SER A 62 -13.78 3.17 -5.61
C SER A 62 -14.04 4.67 -5.67
N GLY A 63 -13.04 5.42 -6.16
CA GLY A 63 -13.03 6.88 -6.23
C GLY A 63 -12.65 7.59 -4.92
N GLU A 64 -12.48 6.87 -3.81
CA GLU A 64 -12.02 7.46 -2.55
C GLU A 64 -10.49 7.43 -2.45
N SER A 65 -9.96 8.38 -1.68
CA SER A 65 -8.57 8.43 -1.27
C SER A 65 -8.46 8.33 0.25
N ALA A 66 -7.37 7.73 0.73
CA ALA A 66 -7.05 7.67 2.15
C ALA A 66 -5.57 7.98 2.37
N GLU A 67 -5.28 8.63 3.50
CA GLU A 67 -3.93 8.91 3.96
C GLU A 67 -3.60 8.03 5.16
N ILE A 68 -2.40 7.48 5.18
CA ILE A 68 -1.88 6.71 6.31
C ILE A 68 -0.56 7.31 6.73
N GLU A 69 -0.48 7.64 8.01
CA GLU A 69 0.74 8.06 8.65
C GLU A 69 1.49 6.82 9.16
N ALA A 70 2.61 6.48 8.52
CA ALA A 70 3.53 5.45 8.98
C ALA A 70 4.77 6.06 9.63
N MET A 71 5.60 5.22 10.27
CA MET A 71 6.80 5.66 10.98
C MET A 71 7.77 6.44 10.08
N THR A 72 8.05 5.97 8.86
CA THR A 72 9.00 6.66 7.96
C THR A 72 8.41 7.17 6.65
N PHE A 73 7.14 6.89 6.37
CA PHE A 73 6.48 7.30 5.13
C PHE A 73 5.13 7.98 5.38
N ASP A 74 4.83 8.99 4.58
CA ASP A 74 3.47 9.45 4.33
C ASP A 74 2.91 8.71 3.13
N ILE A 75 1.79 8.00 3.31
CA ILE A 75 1.24 7.10 2.30
C ILE A 75 -0.13 7.62 1.85
N GLU A 76 -0.26 7.86 0.55
CA GLU A 76 -1.50 8.22 -0.13
C GLU A 76 -1.99 7.02 -0.94
N ILE A 77 -3.26 6.67 -0.76
CA ILE A 77 -3.91 5.56 -1.45
C ILE A 77 -5.11 6.11 -2.21
N ASN A 78 -5.28 5.70 -3.46
CA ASN A 78 -6.47 6.00 -4.25
C ASN A 78 -7.02 4.71 -4.86
N ALA A 79 -8.32 4.44 -4.66
CA ALA A 79 -8.98 3.28 -5.25
C ALA A 79 -9.59 3.65 -6.62
N GLU A 80 -9.28 2.84 -7.65
CA GLU A 80 -9.91 2.93 -8.98
C GLU A 80 -11.33 2.35 -8.95
#